data_AF-A0A2A5VGP2-F1
#
_entry.id   AF-A0A2A5VGP2-F1
#
_cell.length_a   1.000
_cell.length_b   1.000
_cell.length_c   1.000
_cell.angle_alpha   90.00
_cell.angle_beta   90.00
_cell.angle_gamma   90.00
#
_symmetry.space_group_name_H-M   'P 1'
#
loop_
_entity.id
_entity.type
_entity.pdbx_description
1 polymer ?
#
loop_
_entity_poly.entity_id
_entity_poly.type
_entity_poly.pdbx_seq_one_letter_code
_entity_poly.pdbx_strand_id
1 'polypeptide(L)' 'MKTNWIKALTEMGMTRIRMDAICAYQEIESEDKLLIYTSDNTMFVVVEDCESITEKLDSNFNVF' A
#
# COMPACT_ATOMS: atom_id res chain seq x y z
N MET A 1 -12.81 11.07 -12.03
CA MET A 1 -11.98 9.84 -12.02
C MET A 1 -12.55 8.89 -11.00
N LYS A 2 -12.60 7.57 -11.27
CA LYS A 2 -12.86 6.58 -10.22
C LYS A 2 -11.58 6.46 -9.40
N THR A 3 -11.64 6.76 -8.11
CA THR A 3 -10.52 6.49 -7.19
C THR A 3 -10.39 4.98 -7.04
N ASN A 4 -9.23 4.43 -7.39
CA ASN A 4 -8.92 3.04 -7.13
C ASN A 4 -8.63 2.83 -5.64
N TRP A 5 -8.98 1.66 -5.13
CA TRP A 5 -8.79 1.28 -3.75
C TRP A 5 -7.99 -0.01 -3.67
N ILE A 6 -7.22 -0.15 -2.59
CA ILE A 6 -6.60 -1.40 -2.17
C ILE A 6 -7.28 -1.84 -0.87
N LYS A 7 -7.64 -3.11 -0.77
CA LYS A 7 -8.02 -3.75 0.49
C LYS A 7 -6.78 -4.45 1.01
N ALA A 8 -6.34 -4.11 2.22
CA ALA A 8 -5.12 -4.64 2.80
C ALA A 8 -5.36 -5.03 4.26
N LEU A 9 -4.76 -6.15 4.69
CA LEU A 9 -4.64 -6.46 6.11
C LEU A 9 -3.46 -5.69 6.68
N THR A 10 -3.71 -4.89 7.71
CA THR A 10 -2.68 -4.12 8.41
C THR A 10 -2.53 -4.61 9.85
N GLU A 11 -1.48 -4.16 10.54
CA GLU A 11 -1.34 -4.38 11.99
C GLU A 11 -2.57 -3.93 12.80
N MET A 12 -3.34 -2.96 12.29
CA MET A 12 -4.58 -2.44 12.92
C MET A 12 -5.86 -3.16 12.43
N GLY A 13 -5.72 -4.17 11.57
CA GLY A 13 -6.82 -4.91 10.96
C GLY A 13 -7.05 -4.58 9.49
N MET A 14 -8.16 -5.09 8.95
CA MET A 14 -8.50 -4.98 7.53
C MET A 14 -8.95 -3.55 7.19
N THR A 15 -8.26 -2.91 6.24
CA THR A 15 -8.56 -1.54 5.82
C THR A 15 -8.69 -1.40 4.31
N ARG A 16 -9.27 -0.29 3.86
CA ARG A 16 -9.30 0.11 2.44
C ARG A 16 -8.55 1.43 2.29
N ILE A 17 -7.49 1.42 1.48
CA ILE A 17 -6.61 2.56 1.25
C ILE A 17 -6.93 3.14 -0.12
N ARG A 18 -7.14 4.46 -0.19
CA ARG A 18 -7.31 5.16 -1.47
C ARG A 18 -5.96 5.28 -2.17
N MET A 19 -5.87 4.82 -3.41
CA MET A 19 -4.62 4.88 -4.16
C MET A 19 -4.22 6.30 -4.54
N ASP A 20 -5.18 7.21 -4.74
CA ASP A 20 -4.90 8.62 -5.03
C ASP A 20 -4.32 9.39 -3.82
N ALA A 21 -4.43 8.83 -2.62
CA ALA A 21 -3.84 9.40 -1.42
C ALA A 21 -2.40 8.92 -1.18
N ILE A 22 -1.97 7.81 -1.79
CA ILE A 22 -0.65 7.21 -1.57
C ILE A 22 0.41 8.09 -2.23
N CYS A 23 1.43 8.47 -1.47
CA CYS A 23 2.55 9.28 -1.93
C CYS A 23 3.90 8.55 -1.91
N ALA A 24 4.00 7.44 -1.16
CA ALA A 24 5.15 6.55 -1.17
C ALA A 24 4.75 5.16 -0.66
N TYR A 25 5.53 4.14 -1.02
CA TYR A 25 5.41 2.80 -0.48
C TYR A 25 6.81 2.15 -0.42
N GLN A 26 7.02 1.24 0.51
CA GLN A 26 8.31 0.59 0.75
C GLN A 26 8.11 -0.85 1.22
N GLU A 27 8.74 -1.79 0.52
CA GLU A 27 8.90 -3.15 1.00
C GLU A 27 10.01 -3.25 2.05
N ILE A 28 9.76 -4.01 3.10
CA ILE A 28 10.76 -4.40 4.09
C ILE A 28 10.97 -5.91 3.95
N GLU A 29 11.89 -6.30 3.07
CA GLU A 29 12.16 -7.72 2.74
C GLU A 29 12.44 -8.58 3.98
N SER A 30 13.11 -8.02 4.99
CA SER A 30 13.46 -8.76 6.21
C SER A 30 12.26 -9.07 7.12
N GLU A 31 11.14 -8.37 6.96
CA GLU A 31 9.96 -8.49 7.83
C GLU A 31 8.71 -8.98 7.10
N ASP A 32 8.76 -9.19 5.79
CA ASP A 32 7.60 -9.49 4.94
C ASP A 32 6.46 -8.47 5.14
N LYS A 33 6.84 -7.19 5.20
CA LYS A 33 5.93 -6.06 5.42
C LYS A 33 6.01 -5.06 4.29
N LEU A 34 4.89 -4.39 4.05
CA LEU A 34 4.79 -3.26 3.13
C LEU A 34 4.33 -2.02 3.90
N LEU A 35 5.15 -0.97 3.87
CA LEU A 35 4.78 0.35 4.38
C LEU A 35 4.11 1.15 3.27
N ILE A 36 2.92 1.68 3.54
CA ILE A 36 2.21 2.59 2.63
C ILE A 36 2.04 3.95 3.31
N TYR A 37 2.54 4.99 2.67
CA TYR A 37 2.47 6.37 3.14
C TYR A 37 1.45 7.16 2.32
N THR A 38 0.58 7.90 3.00
CA THR A 38 -0.39 8.78 2.35
C THR A 38 -0.02 10.26 2.52
N SER A 39 -0.50 11.08 1.59
CA SER A 39 -0.32 12.53 1.55
C SER A 39 -0.88 13.27 2.76
N ASP A 40 -1.76 12.64 3.55
CA ASP A 40 -2.25 13.16 4.83
C ASP A 40 -1.39 12.76 6.04
N ASN A 41 -0.19 12.22 5.80
CA ASN A 41 0.77 11.72 6.80
C ASN A 41 0.31 10.49 7.58
N THR A 42 -0.62 9.70 7.05
CA THR A 42 -0.94 8.37 7.59
C THR A 42 0.05 7.34 7.07
N MET A 43 0.44 6.38 7.93
CA MET A 43 1.23 5.21 7.56
C MET A 43 0.42 3.95 7.84
N PHE A 44 0.34 3.07 6.85
CA PHE A 44 -0.21 1.72 7.01
C PHE A 44 0.93 0.70 6.94
N VAL A 45 0.96 -0.20 7.93
CA VAL A 45 1.85 -1.37 7.92
C VAL A 45 1.03 -2.56 7.47
N VAL A 46 1.21 -2.96 6.21
CA VAL A 46 0.56 -4.13 5.61
C VAL A 46 1.36 -5.38 6.00
N VAL A 47 0.64 -6.44 6.38
CA VAL A 47 1.22 -7.66 6.99
C VAL A 47 0.87 -8.95 6.24
N GLU A 48 0.11 -8.87 5.15
CA GLU A 48 -0.22 -9.98 4.25
C GLU A 48 -0.34 -9.45 2.82
N ASP A 49 -0.14 -10.35 1.84
CA ASP A 49 -0.24 -10.05 0.39
C ASP A 49 0.68 -8.90 -0.08
N CYS A 50 1.81 -8.68 0.60
CA CYS A 50 2.72 -7.56 0.35
C CYS A 50 3.17 -7.47 -1.11
N GLU A 51 3.74 -8.54 -1.66
CA GLU A 51 4.21 -8.62 -3.06
C GLU A 51 3.10 -8.28 -4.06
N SER A 52 1.91 -8.90 -3.92
CA SER A 52 0.78 -8.65 -4.82
C SER A 52 0.28 -7.20 -4.74
N ILE A 53 0.32 -6.60 -3.55
CA ILE A 53 -0.04 -5.19 -3.37
C ILE A 53 1.02 -4.28 -4.00
N THR A 54 2.31 -4.58 -3.84
CA THR A 54 3.40 -3.83 -4.47
C THR A 54 3.30 -3.86 -5.99
N GLU A 55 3.13 -5.03 -6.61
CA GLU A 55 2.96 -5.16 -8.07
C GLU A 55 1.80 -4.30 -8.58
N LYS A 56 0.70 -4.24 -7.83
CA LYS A 56 -0.46 -3.40 -8.15
C LYS A 56 -0.15 -1.91 -8.01
N LEU A 57 0.64 -1.52 -7.02
CA LEU A 57 1.10 -0.14 -6.83
C LEU A 57 2.04 0.28 -7.96
N ASP A 58 3.05 -0.53 -8.28
CA ASP A 58 4.00 -0.33 -9.38
C ASP A 58 3.29 -0.15 -10.72
N SER A 59 2.32 -1.03 -11.02
CA SER A 59 1.48 -0.92 -12.21
C SER A 59 0.65 0.37 -12.24
N ASN A 60 0.07 0.78 -11.11
CA ASN A 60 -0.77 1.97 -11.04
C ASN A 60 0.04 3.28 -11.10
N PHE A 61 1.23 3.30 -10.51
CA PHE A 61 2.12 4.46 -10.49
C PHE A 61 3.13 4.48 -11.65
N ASN A 62 3.14 3.45 -12.49
CA ASN A 62 4.03 3.31 -13.64
C ASN A 62 5.51 3.39 -13.20
N VAL A 63 5.84 2.62 -12.16
CA VAL A 63 7.18 2.47 -11.59
C VAL A 63 7.61 1.03 -11.88
N PHE A 64 8.40 0.82 -12.93
CA PHE A 64 8.93 -0.48 -13.35
C PHE A 64 10.45 -0.41 -13.48
#